data_AF-A0A6P2D6R3-F1
#
_entry.id   AF-A0A6P2D6R3-F1
#
_cell.length_a   1.000
_cell.length_b   1.000
_cell.length_c   1.000
_cell.angle_alpha   90.00
_cell.angle_beta   90.00
_cell.angle_gamma   90.00
#
_symmetry.space_group_name_H-M   'P 1'
#
loop_
_entity.id
_entity.type
_entity.pdbx_description
1 polymer ?
#
loop_
_entity_poly.entity_id
_entity_poly.type
_entity_poly.pdbx_seq_one_letter_code
_entity_poly.pdbx_strand_id
1 'polypeptide(L)'
;MSDHIWAQEHIAAHIAGGLDPREIERLEAHARDCPACGAALTEARRLDRALSNLFAGAGAGPGLEDRAVARLRDAVLRRPGLGPTAKRCALAAASALALGRRCGRRGARDR
;
A
#
# COMPACT_ATOMS: atom_id res chain seq x y z
N MET A 1 -28.74 7.29 -9.79
CA MET A 1 -28.36 5.94 -10.25
C MET A 1 -29.18 4.96 -9.45
N SER A 2 -29.80 3.94 -10.07
CA SER A 2 -30.63 2.98 -9.34
C SER A 2 -29.76 2.00 -8.54
N ASP A 3 -30.29 1.47 -7.44
CA ASP A 3 -29.58 0.48 -6.63
C ASP A 3 -29.22 -0.77 -7.42
N HIS A 4 -30.06 -1.15 -8.39
CA HIS A 4 -29.80 -2.28 -9.27
C HIS A 4 -28.55 -2.10 -10.13
N ILE A 5 -28.37 -0.92 -10.75
CA ILE A 5 -27.20 -0.62 -11.58
C ILE A 5 -25.95 -0.55 -10.71
N TRP A 6 -26.03 0.14 -9.58
CA TRP A 6 -24.91 0.20 -8.63
C TRP A 6 -24.49 -1.21 -8.18
N ALA A 7 -25.46 -2.08 -7.84
CA ALA A 7 -25.18 -3.45 -7.43
C ALA A 7 -24.47 -4.25 -8.54
N GLN A 8 -24.95 -4.18 -9.79
CA GLN A 8 -24.30 -4.87 -10.91
C GLN A 8 -22.86 -4.43 -11.12
N GLU A 9 -22.57 -3.14 -10.99
CA GLU A 9 -21.22 -2.58 -11.15
C GLU A 9 -20.27 -3.00 -10.01
N HIS A 10 -20.80 -3.23 -8.81
CA HIS A 10 -19.98 -3.47 -7.61
C HIS A 10 -19.85 -4.96 -7.22
N ILE A 11 -20.52 -5.89 -7.91
CA ILE A 11 -20.35 -7.33 -7.67
C ILE A 11 -18.88 -7.76 -7.80
N ALA A 12 -18.18 -7.32 -8.86
CA ALA A 12 -16.78 -7.69 -9.06
C ALA A 12 -15.87 -7.15 -7.94
N ALA A 13 -16.11 -5.92 -7.50
CA ALA A 13 -15.39 -5.32 -6.38
C ALA A 13 -15.64 -6.09 -5.07
N HIS A 14 -16.87 -6.54 -4.83
CA HIS A 14 -17.19 -7.37 -3.67
C HIS A 14 -16.43 -8.70 -3.68
N ILE A 15 -16.40 -9.40 -4.82
CA ILE A 15 -15.63 -10.65 -4.97
C ILE A 15 -14.15 -10.43 -4.70
N ALA A 16 -13.59 -9.33 -5.21
CA ALA A 16 -12.18 -8.98 -5.01
C ALA A 16 -11.87 -8.43 -3.59
N GLY A 17 -12.85 -8.32 -2.70
CA GLY A 17 -12.68 -7.74 -1.36
C GLY A 17 -12.42 -6.23 -1.34
N GLY A 18 -12.82 -5.52 -2.40
CA GLY A 18 -12.56 -4.09 -2.60
C GLY A 18 -13.64 -3.15 -2.08
N LEU A 19 -14.69 -3.66 -1.44
CA LEU A 19 -15.77 -2.85 -0.86
C LEU A 19 -15.55 -2.60 0.64
N ASP A 20 -15.99 -1.44 1.12
CA ASP A 20 -16.06 -1.17 2.54
C ASP A 20 -17.25 -1.91 3.21
N PRO A 21 -17.29 -2.02 4.55
CA PRO A 21 -18.34 -2.77 5.24
C PRO A 21 -19.77 -2.29 4.95
N ARG A 22 -19.99 -0.99 4.76
CA ARG A 22 -21.31 -0.42 4.46
C ARG A 22 -21.72 -0.74 3.03
N GLU A 23 -20.78 -0.70 2.11
CA GLU A 23 -21.00 -1.08 0.71
C GLU A 23 -21.30 -2.58 0.58
N ILE A 24 -20.61 -3.43 1.35
CA ILE A 24 -20.91 -4.87 1.44
C ILE A 24 -22.34 -5.07 1.90
N GLU A 25 -22.72 -4.45 3.02
CA GLU A 25 -24.08 -4.59 3.58
C GLU A 25 -25.15 -4.12 2.59
N ARG A 26 -24.93 -2.98 1.92
CA ARG A 26 -25.85 -2.46 0.89
C ARG A 26 -26.00 -3.43 -0.28
N LEU A 27 -24.90 -3.96 -0.81
CA LEU A 27 -24.93 -4.91 -1.92
C LEU A 27 -25.65 -6.21 -1.54
N GLU A 28 -25.34 -6.76 -0.36
CA GLU A 28 -25.95 -8.00 0.10
C GLU A 28 -27.44 -7.84 0.45
N ALA A 29 -27.83 -6.69 1.01
CA ALA A 29 -29.23 -6.34 1.20
C ALA A 29 -29.98 -6.29 -0.13
N HIS A 30 -29.45 -5.56 -1.12
CA HIS A 30 -30.07 -5.49 -2.44
C HIS A 30 -30.15 -6.87 -3.13
N ALA A 31 -29.08 -7.67 -3.07
CA ALA A 31 -29.04 -8.99 -3.67
C ALA A 31 -30.03 -9.98 -3.04
N ARG A 32 -30.42 -9.77 -1.78
CA ARG A 32 -31.47 -10.55 -1.10
C ARG A 32 -32.86 -10.25 -1.65
N ASP A 33 -33.10 -8.98 -1.98
CA ASP A 33 -34.41 -8.50 -2.42
C ASP A 33 -34.57 -8.53 -3.96
N CYS A 34 -33.45 -8.58 -4.70
CA CYS A 34 -33.42 -8.63 -6.16
C CYS A 34 -32.88 -9.98 -6.67
N PRO A 35 -33.75 -10.88 -7.20
CA PRO A 35 -33.33 -12.21 -7.67
C PRO A 35 -32.25 -12.17 -8.76
N ALA A 36 -32.29 -11.17 -9.64
CA ALA A 36 -31.28 -11.02 -10.70
C ALA A 36 -29.89 -10.71 -10.14
N CYS A 37 -29.80 -9.78 -9.17
CA CYS A 37 -28.54 -9.46 -8.50
C CYS A 37 -28.07 -10.61 -7.60
N GLY A 38 -28.98 -11.31 -6.91
CA GLY A 38 -28.66 -12.50 -6.14
C GLY A 38 -28.06 -13.63 -6.99
N ALA A 39 -28.63 -13.88 -8.17
CA ALA A 39 -28.11 -14.86 -9.12
C ALA A 39 -26.73 -14.44 -9.64
N ALA A 40 -26.55 -13.18 -10.05
CA ALA A 40 -25.27 -12.66 -10.53
C ALA A 40 -24.16 -12.75 -9.46
N LEU A 41 -24.47 -12.38 -8.22
CA LEU A 41 -23.54 -12.49 -7.10
C LEU A 41 -23.15 -13.95 -6.80
N THR A 42 -24.13 -14.86 -6.86
CA THR A 42 -23.88 -16.29 -6.64
C THR A 42 -22.97 -16.89 -7.71
N GLU A 43 -23.20 -16.55 -8.97
CA GLU A 43 -22.37 -17.02 -10.09
C GLU A 43 -20.96 -16.42 -10.03
N ALA A 44 -20.82 -15.14 -9.69
CA ALA A 44 -19.52 -14.51 -9.49
C ALA A 44 -18.72 -15.20 -8.37
N ARG A 45 -19.37 -15.51 -7.23
CA ARG A 45 -18.76 -16.28 -6.13
C ARG A 45 -18.36 -17.70 -6.56
N ARG A 46 -19.15 -18.34 -7.44
CA ARG A 46 -18.85 -19.67 -7.97
C ARG A 46 -17.62 -19.63 -8.87
N LEU A 47 -17.55 -18.67 -9.78
CA LEU A 47 -16.42 -18.47 -10.69
C LEU A 47 -15.13 -18.21 -9.91
N ASP A 48 -15.17 -17.31 -8.92
CA ASP A 48 -14.01 -17.00 -8.08
C ASP A 48 -13.46 -18.22 -7.34
N ARG A 49 -14.34 -19.04 -6.75
CA ARG A 49 -13.94 -20.32 -6.15
C ARG A 49 -13.34 -21.28 -7.17
N ALA A 50 -13.90 -21.37 -8.37
CA ALA A 50 -13.37 -22.23 -9.42
C ALA A 50 -11.95 -21.79 -9.83
N LEU A 51 -11.73 -20.50 -10.01
CA LEU A 51 -10.40 -19.93 -10.30
C LEU A 51 -9.44 -20.18 -9.14
N SER A 52 -9.85 -19.90 -7.91
CA SER A 52 -9.05 -20.15 -6.71
C SER A 52 -8.61 -21.61 -6.61
N ASN A 53 -9.51 -22.55 -6.93
CA ASN A 53 -9.19 -23.97 -6.95
C ASN A 53 -8.20 -24.35 -8.06
N LEU A 54 -8.34 -23.77 -9.26
CA LEU A 54 -7.38 -24.00 -10.37
C LEU A 54 -5.97 -23.53 -10.00
N PHE A 55 -5.85 -22.45 -9.22
CA PHE A 55 -4.57 -21.89 -8.80
C PHE A 55 -4.12 -22.33 -7.40
N ALA A 56 -4.86 -23.22 -6.73
CA ALA A 56 -4.51 -23.67 -5.38
C ALA A 56 -3.08 -24.24 -5.28
N GLY A 57 -2.63 -24.93 -6.34
CA GLY A 57 -1.27 -25.46 -6.43
C GLY A 57 -0.20 -24.46 -6.91
N ALA A 58 -0.60 -23.30 -7.43
CA ALA A 58 0.29 -22.23 -7.87
C ALA A 58 0.57 -21.18 -6.78
N GLY A 59 -0.02 -21.36 -5.60
CA GLY A 59 0.16 -20.49 -4.45
C GLY A 59 1.61 -20.42 -3.98
N ALA A 60 1.93 -19.37 -3.23
CA ALA A 60 3.21 -19.24 -2.56
C ALA A 60 3.46 -20.48 -1.68
N GLY A 61 4.51 -21.25 -2.01
CA GLY A 61 4.87 -22.43 -1.24
C GLY A 61 5.12 -22.10 0.24
N PRO A 62 4.98 -23.09 1.14
CA PRO A 62 5.15 -22.86 2.57
C PRO A 62 6.48 -22.15 2.89
N GLY A 63 6.40 -21.14 3.76
CA GLY A 63 7.54 -20.31 4.18
C GLY A 63 8.02 -19.27 3.16
N LEU A 64 7.36 -19.07 2.01
CA LEU A 64 7.70 -17.96 1.11
C LEU A 64 7.47 -16.60 1.78
N GLU A 65 6.34 -16.45 2.47
CA GLU A 65 6.03 -15.25 3.24
C GLU A 65 7.08 -15.00 4.33
N ASP A 66 7.39 -16.01 5.14
CA ASP A 66 8.41 -15.91 6.19
C ASP A 66 9.78 -15.49 5.64
N ARG A 67 10.20 -16.08 4.51
CA ARG A 67 11.46 -15.70 3.84
C ARG A 67 11.41 -14.27 3.29
N ALA A 68 10.28 -13.85 2.73
CA ALA A 68 10.11 -12.49 2.22
C ALA A 68 10.18 -11.47 3.36
N VAL A 69 9.46 -11.73 4.46
CA VAL A 69 9.47 -10.90 5.68
C VAL A 69 10.87 -10.85 6.30
N ALA A 70 11.55 -11.99 6.41
CA ALA A 70 12.92 -12.05 6.92
C ALA A 70 13.88 -11.19 6.09
N ARG A 71 13.82 -11.30 4.75
CA ARG A 71 14.65 -10.48 3.86
C ARG A 71 14.35 -8.99 3.97
N LEU A 72 13.09 -8.61 4.08
CA LEU A 72 12.70 -7.21 4.26
C LEU A 72 13.24 -6.65 5.60
N ARG A 73 13.13 -7.43 6.69
CA ARG A 73 13.70 -7.05 7.99
C ARG A 73 15.22 -6.90 7.91
N ASP A 74 15.90 -7.86 7.30
CA ASP A 74 17.36 -7.79 7.10
C ASP A 74 17.78 -6.56 6.29
N ALA A 75 17.06 -6.24 5.22
CA ALA A 75 17.35 -5.07 4.39
C ALA A 75 17.17 -3.74 5.17
N VAL A 76 16.15 -3.66 6.04
CA VAL A 76 15.94 -2.50 6.92
C VAL A 76 17.07 -2.38 7.94
N LEU A 77 17.45 -3.49 8.59
CA LEU A 77 18.49 -3.52 9.61
C LEU A 77 19.90 -3.29 9.04
N ARG A 78 20.15 -3.71 7.81
CA ARG A 78 21.43 -3.55 7.11
C ARG A 78 21.54 -2.26 6.32
N ARG A 79 20.60 -1.31 6.44
CA ARG A 79 20.81 0.03 5.87
C ARG A 79 22.12 0.58 6.44
N PRO A 80 23.14 0.84 5.61
CA PRO A 80 24.37 1.42 6.09
C PRO A 80 24.04 2.83 6.56
N GLY A 81 23.84 2.98 7.87
CA GLY A 81 23.83 4.28 8.49
C GLY A 81 25.19 4.94 8.22
N LEU A 82 25.21 6.25 8.06
CA LEU A 82 26.48 7.00 8.09
C LEU A 82 27.25 6.57 9.33
N GLY A 83 28.48 6.07 9.14
CA GLY A 83 29.36 5.74 10.24
C GLY A 83 29.57 6.95 11.17
N PRO A 84 29.95 6.75 12.42
CA PRO A 84 30.11 7.83 13.40
C PRO A 84 31.07 8.93 12.91
N THR A 85 32.09 8.57 12.12
CA THR A 85 33.00 9.52 11.45
C THR A 85 32.29 10.33 10.36
N ALA A 86 31.54 9.68 9.47
CA ALA A 86 30.79 10.34 8.41
C ALA A 86 29.68 11.28 8.96
N LYS A 87 29.01 10.90 10.05
CA LYS A 87 28.07 11.76 10.78
C LYS A 87 28.77 12.99 11.37
N ARG A 88 29.97 12.83 11.94
CA ARG A 88 30.78 13.94 12.48
C ARG A 88 31.24 14.90 11.38
N CYS A 89 31.66 14.38 10.22
CA CYS A 89 32.03 15.20 9.07
C CYS A 89 30.84 16.01 8.53
N ALA A 90 29.66 15.40 8.42
CA ALA A 90 28.45 16.09 7.97
C ALA A 90 28.04 17.21 8.95
N LEU A 91 28.15 16.98 10.27
CA LEU A 91 27.88 18.00 11.28
C LEU A 91 28.88 19.17 11.20
N ALA A 92 30.16 18.87 11.02
CA ALA A 92 31.23 19.88 10.94
C ALA A 92 31.12 20.77 9.68
N ALA A 93 30.71 20.20 8.55
CA ALA A 93 30.50 20.95 7.31
C ALA A 93 29.35 21.98 7.44
N ALA A 94 28.29 21.66 8.18
CA ALA A 94 27.15 22.56 8.39
C ALA A 94 27.53 23.80 9.23
N SER A 95 28.38 23.64 10.26
CA SER A 95 28.86 24.75 11.10
C SER A 95 29.82 25.68 10.35
N ALA A 96 30.66 25.14 9.45
CA ALA A 96 31.56 25.95 8.62
C ALA A 96 30.78 26.88 7.66
N LEU A 97 29.67 26.40 7.10
CA LEU A 97 28.80 27.19 6.22
C LEU A 97 28.02 28.28 6.99
N ALA A 98 27.66 28.03 8.25
CA ALA A 98 26.98 29.01 9.10
C ALA A 98 27.89 30.19 9.51
N LEU A 99 29.19 29.93 9.71
CA LEU A 99 30.19 30.94 10.06
C LEU A 99 30.73 31.69 8.83
N GLY A 100 30.89 31.01 7.68
CA GLY A 100 31.32 31.62 6.44
C GLY A 100 30.38 32.71 5.90
N ARG A 101 29.06 32.57 6.13
CA ARG A 101 28.07 33.58 5.71
C ARG A 101 28.04 34.85 6.58
N ARG A 102 28.64 34.84 7.79
CA ARG A 102 28.68 36.03 8.67
C ARG A 102 29.89 36.93 8.43
N CYS A 103 30.98 36.43 7.87
CA CYS A 103 32.17 37.25 7.59
C CYS A 103 32.09 37.99 6.24
N GLY A 104 31.38 37.44 5.25
CA GLY A 104 31.26 38.04 3.91
C GLY A 104 30.36 39.29 3.80
N ARG A 105 29.68 39.73 4.87
CA ARG A 105 28.71 40.85 4.81
C ARG A 105 29.18 42.13 5.52
N ARG A 106 30.43 42.17 6.01
CA ARG A 106 31.01 43.35 6.71
C ARG A 106 32.02 44.17 5.90
N GLY A 107 32.24 43.85 4.63
CA GLY A 107 33.24 44.54 3.78
C GLY A 107 32.70 45.43 2.65
N ALA A 108 31.39 45.68 2.57
CA ALA A 108 30.78 46.40 1.43
C ALA A 108 29.96 47.64 1.84
N ARG A 109 30.39 48.35 2.88
CA ARG A 109 29.97 49.71 3.23
C ARG A 109 31.20 50.43 3.72
N ASP A 110 31.91 51.06 2.80
CA ASP A 110 32.80 52.22 2.96
C ASP A 110 33.73 52.30 1.75
N ARG A 111 33.16 52.79 0.64
CA ARG A 111 33.86 53.51 -0.42
C ARG A 111 32.93 54.57 -0.97
#